data_AF-A0A9P5CH19-F1
#
_entry.id   AF-A0A9P5CH19-F1
#
_cell.length_a   1.000
_cell.length_b   1.000
_cell.length_c   1.000
_cell.angle_alpha   90.00
_cell.angle_beta   90.00
_cell.angle_gamma   90.00
#
_symmetry.space_group_name_H-M   'P 1'
#
loop_
_entity.id
_entity.type
_entity.pdbx_description
1 polymer ?
#
loop_
_entity_poly.entity_id
_entity_poly.type
_entity_poly.pdbx_seq_one_letter_code
_entity_poly.pdbx_strand_id
1 'polypeptide(L)'
;MNSSRAYLLVAFRQRIALRPSTSLLRPPLMSHLEGLTHPTSSISHRCHSNMLPKQSENPKITCQCGTISLIASRAEPLSKYVCHCTECQKQSASAFGTSAIFPSEGMWPFPKHLQQHIGMWARRADSGNTVECYFCKVCGVRILHRVIFKDGTPRPSLAVKGGCVEGFNLEGARHIYTRSALVPVPEGSEPGAPRVKP
;
A
#
# COMPACT_ATOMS: atom_id res chain seq x y z
N MET A 1 35.00 35.29 16.26
CA MET A 1 34.70 34.06 17.01
C MET A 1 33.39 34.25 17.77
N ASN A 2 32.51 33.25 17.67
CA ASN A 2 31.31 32.97 18.45
C ASN A 2 30.15 33.99 18.47
N SER A 3 29.13 33.70 17.66
CA SER A 3 27.74 34.05 17.96
C SER A 3 26.87 32.80 17.75
N SER A 4 26.74 32.01 18.82
CA SER A 4 25.85 30.84 18.86
C SER A 4 24.39 31.29 19.01
N ARG A 5 23.60 31.14 17.95
CA ARG A 5 22.13 31.24 18.01
C ARG A 5 21.57 30.01 18.70
N ALA A 6 21.00 30.21 19.88
CA ALA A 6 20.21 29.20 20.59
C ALA A 6 18.87 28.98 19.88
N TYR A 7 18.59 27.73 19.51
CA TYR A 7 17.30 27.29 19.02
C TYR A 7 16.34 27.06 20.20
N LEU A 8 15.18 27.71 20.14
CA LEU A 8 14.06 27.54 21.08
C LEU A 8 13.46 26.13 20.92
N LEU A 9 13.58 25.29 21.96
CA LEU A 9 12.81 24.06 22.12
C LEU A 9 11.47 24.38 22.80
N VAL A 10 10.37 24.28 22.06
CA VAL A 10 9.01 24.33 22.62
C VAL A 10 8.66 22.94 23.13
N ALA A 11 8.81 22.72 24.45
CA ALA A 11 8.36 21.51 25.12
C ALA A 11 6.88 21.65 25.54
N PHE A 12 5.98 21.01 24.80
CA PHE A 12 4.57 20.85 25.18
C PHE A 12 4.45 19.82 26.32
N ARG A 13 4.24 20.28 27.55
CA ARG A 13 3.84 19.42 28.69
C ARG A 13 2.32 19.26 28.70
N GLN A 14 1.81 18.13 28.22
CA GLN A 14 0.42 17.71 28.49
C GLN A 14 0.32 17.21 29.94
N ARG A 15 -0.52 17.86 30.76
CA ARG A 15 -0.96 17.35 32.07
C ARG A 15 -2.25 16.57 31.87
N ILE A 16 -2.18 15.24 31.96
CA ILE A 16 -3.36 14.37 32.05
C ILE A 16 -3.72 14.27 33.54
N ALA A 17 -4.90 14.78 33.90
CA ALA A 17 -5.47 14.65 35.23
C ALA A 17 -6.20 13.30 35.36
N LEU A 18 -5.70 12.43 36.23
CA LEU A 18 -6.37 11.19 36.63
C LEU A 18 -7.41 11.51 37.72
N ARG A 19 -8.66 11.08 37.54
CA ARG A 19 -9.68 11.04 38.61
C ARG A 19 -9.89 9.60 39.09
N PRO A 20 -10.03 9.34 40.41
CA PRO A 20 -10.17 8.00 40.93
C PRO A 20 -11.61 7.50 41.00
N SER A 21 -11.73 6.19 40.74
CA SER A 21 -12.65 5.15 41.21
C SER A 21 -13.82 5.52 42.14
N THR A 22 -15.01 5.05 41.77
CA THR A 22 -16.02 4.57 42.73
C THR A 22 -16.61 3.24 42.26
N SER A 23 -16.41 2.21 43.08
CA SER A 23 -17.00 0.88 43.04
C SER A 23 -18.49 0.90 43.35
N LEU A 24 -19.31 0.04 42.73
CA LEU A 24 -20.44 -0.62 43.41
C LEU A 24 -20.72 -2.00 42.78
N LEU A 25 -21.03 -2.95 43.66
CA LEU A 25 -21.16 -4.39 43.45
C LEU A 25 -22.53 -4.82 42.86
N ARG A 26 -22.53 -6.02 42.24
CA ARG A 26 -23.63 -6.94 41.82
C ARG A 26 -24.41 -7.53 43.05
N PRO A 27 -25.44 -8.42 42.98
CA PRO A 27 -26.10 -9.18 41.88
C PRO A 27 -27.68 -9.34 42.06
N PRO A 28 -28.38 -10.50 41.85
CA PRO A 28 -29.11 -10.90 40.62
C PRO A 28 -30.62 -11.32 40.77
N LEU A 29 -31.26 -11.58 39.61
CA LEU A 29 -32.37 -12.49 39.23
C LEU A 29 -33.77 -12.51 39.93
N MET A 30 -34.81 -12.46 39.05
CA MET A 30 -35.97 -13.37 38.87
C MET A 30 -37.40 -12.99 39.28
N SER A 31 -38.33 -13.53 38.46
CA SER A 31 -39.80 -13.70 38.58
C SER A 31 -40.67 -12.52 38.08
N HIS A 32 -41.78 -12.63 37.33
CA HIS A 32 -42.79 -13.66 36.97
C HIS A 32 -43.45 -13.26 35.60
N LEU A 33 -43.79 -14.18 34.66
CA LEU A 33 -45.14 -14.70 34.27
C LEU A 33 -46.21 -13.60 34.05
N GLU A 34 -47.02 -13.44 32.99
CA GLU A 34 -47.73 -14.25 31.96
C GLU A 34 -47.98 -13.31 30.73
N GLY A 35 -48.04 -13.73 29.46
CA GLY A 35 -49.09 -14.54 28.81
C GLY A 35 -49.99 -13.64 27.96
N LEU A 36 -49.97 -13.78 26.63
CA LEU A 36 -51.08 -13.43 25.71
C LEU A 36 -50.84 -14.10 24.35
N THR A 37 -51.78 -14.96 23.96
CA THR A 37 -51.89 -15.68 22.69
C THR A 37 -52.44 -14.78 21.59
N HIS A 38 -51.99 -14.95 20.35
CA HIS A 38 -52.87 -15.08 19.17
C HIS A 38 -52.10 -15.47 17.90
N PRO A 39 -52.75 -16.17 16.95
CA PRO A 39 -52.12 -16.82 15.81
C PRO A 39 -52.10 -15.89 14.59
N THR A 40 -51.13 -16.04 13.69
CA THR A 40 -51.37 -16.01 12.24
C THR A 40 -50.11 -16.43 11.49
N SER A 41 -50.36 -17.19 10.43
CA SER A 41 -49.42 -17.67 9.43
C SER A 41 -48.50 -16.59 8.87
N SER A 42 -47.19 -16.83 8.86
CA SER A 42 -46.31 -16.23 7.87
C SER A 42 -45.33 -17.27 7.35
N ILE A 43 -45.57 -17.66 6.10
CA ILE A 43 -44.68 -18.44 5.24
C ILE A 43 -43.25 -17.91 5.39
N SER A 44 -42.35 -18.77 5.86
CA SER A 44 -40.92 -18.48 5.89
C SER A 44 -40.39 -18.48 4.46
N HIS A 45 -40.50 -17.35 3.76
CA HIS A 45 -39.63 -17.08 2.63
C HIS A 45 -38.22 -16.90 3.19
N ARG A 46 -37.50 -18.02 3.27
CA ARG A 46 -36.06 -18.05 3.44
C ARG A 46 -35.48 -17.38 2.19
N CYS A 47 -35.37 -16.05 2.22
CA CYS A 47 -34.59 -15.29 1.28
C CYS A 47 -33.14 -15.69 1.53
N HIS A 48 -32.72 -16.78 0.90
CA HIS A 48 -31.33 -16.97 0.61
C HIS A 48 -30.96 -15.81 -0.30
N SER A 49 -30.49 -14.71 0.30
CA SER A 49 -29.68 -13.75 -0.43
C SER A 49 -28.51 -14.58 -0.94
N ASN A 50 -28.59 -14.96 -2.21
CA ASN A 50 -27.44 -15.45 -2.95
C ASN A 50 -26.39 -14.34 -2.84
N MET A 51 -25.48 -14.46 -1.87
CA MET A 51 -24.21 -13.78 -1.92
C MET A 51 -23.48 -14.39 -3.11
N LEU A 52 -23.74 -13.81 -4.29
CA LEU A 52 -22.87 -13.98 -5.43
C LEU A 52 -21.45 -13.70 -4.92
N PRO A 53 -20.47 -14.60 -5.15
CA PRO A 53 -19.10 -14.32 -4.75
C PRO A 53 -18.72 -12.98 -5.36
N LYS A 54 -18.31 -12.03 -4.51
CA LYS A 54 -17.82 -10.72 -4.95
C LYS A 54 -16.71 -11.01 -5.96
N GLN A 55 -17.00 -10.88 -7.25
CA GLN A 55 -15.97 -10.84 -8.27
C GLN A 55 -15.07 -9.71 -7.82
N SER A 56 -13.87 -10.03 -7.38
CA SER A 56 -12.95 -9.02 -6.89
C SER A 56 -12.62 -8.14 -8.08
N GLU A 57 -13.28 -6.99 -8.17
CA GLU A 57 -12.94 -5.97 -9.16
C GLU A 57 -11.45 -5.71 -9.07
N ASN A 58 -10.78 -5.68 -10.24
CA ASN A 58 -9.35 -5.41 -10.26
C ASN A 58 -9.08 -4.05 -9.59
N PRO A 59 -8.05 -3.94 -8.73
CA PRO A 59 -7.83 -2.74 -7.94
C PRO A 59 -7.52 -1.54 -8.83
N LYS A 60 -7.97 -0.36 -8.41
CA LYS A 60 -7.54 0.90 -9.02
C LYS A 60 -6.11 1.21 -8.61
N ILE A 61 -5.39 1.82 -9.53
CA ILE A 61 -4.05 2.35 -9.33
C ILE A 61 -4.14 3.86 -9.48
N THR A 62 -3.97 4.59 -8.38
CA THR A 62 -4.16 6.04 -8.32
C THR A 62 -2.91 6.76 -7.83
N CYS A 63 -2.65 7.95 -8.39
CA CYS A 63 -1.66 8.86 -7.80
C CYS A 63 -2.28 9.67 -6.65
N GLN A 64 -1.44 10.40 -5.88
CA GLN A 64 -1.91 11.20 -4.74
C GLN A 64 -3.00 12.23 -5.10
N CYS A 65 -2.92 12.86 -6.27
CA CYS A 65 -3.92 13.84 -6.70
C CYS A 65 -5.08 13.23 -7.51
N GLY A 66 -5.10 11.92 -7.73
CA GLY A 66 -6.14 11.22 -8.50
C GLY A 66 -6.10 11.43 -10.03
N THR A 67 -5.26 12.33 -10.56
CA THR A 67 -5.15 12.59 -12.01
C THR A 67 -4.76 11.34 -12.81
N ILE A 68 -3.87 10.51 -12.26
CA ILE A 68 -3.59 9.19 -12.81
C ILE A 68 -4.49 8.21 -12.07
N SER A 69 -5.38 7.55 -12.82
CA SER A 69 -6.25 6.47 -12.34
C SER A 69 -6.41 5.44 -13.44
N LEU A 70 -5.96 4.21 -13.22
CA LEU A 70 -6.16 3.08 -14.12
C LEU A 70 -6.54 1.82 -13.34
N ILE A 71 -7.11 0.83 -14.02
CA ILE A 71 -7.46 -0.47 -13.43
C ILE A 71 -6.31 -1.44 -13.65
N ALA A 72 -5.94 -2.21 -12.61
CA ALA A 72 -4.95 -3.27 -12.75
C ALA A 72 -5.43 -4.36 -13.73
N SER A 73 -4.52 -5.07 -14.38
CA SER A 73 -4.87 -6.14 -15.32
C SER A 73 -5.47 -7.38 -14.66
N ARG A 74 -5.34 -7.50 -13.33
CA ARG A 74 -5.88 -8.60 -12.52
C ARG A 74 -6.05 -8.17 -11.07
N ALA A 75 -6.89 -8.88 -10.32
CA ALA A 75 -7.17 -8.60 -8.91
C ALA A 75 -5.92 -8.75 -8.03
N GLU A 76 -5.26 -9.89 -8.09
CA GLU A 76 -4.05 -10.17 -7.31
C GLU A 76 -2.77 -9.94 -8.13
N PRO A 77 -1.76 -9.24 -7.61
CA PRO A 77 -0.48 -9.12 -8.29
C PRO A 77 0.23 -10.48 -8.42
N LEU A 78 1.13 -10.61 -9.39
CA LEU A 78 2.00 -11.77 -9.58
C LEU A 78 2.96 -11.96 -8.40
N SER A 79 3.38 -10.86 -7.78
CA SER A 79 4.23 -10.84 -6.58
C SER A 79 4.20 -9.47 -5.92
N LYS A 80 4.50 -9.45 -4.62
CA LYS A 80 4.62 -8.22 -3.81
C LYS A 80 6.03 -8.14 -3.23
N TYR A 81 6.60 -6.95 -3.20
CA TYR A 81 7.94 -6.70 -2.67
C TYR A 81 7.96 -5.52 -1.70
N VAL A 82 8.78 -5.68 -0.66
CA VAL A 82 9.24 -4.60 0.23
C VAL A 82 10.74 -4.45 0.00
N CYS A 83 11.12 -3.41 -0.74
CA CYS A 83 12.50 -3.17 -1.12
C CYS A 83 13.16 -2.14 -0.20
N HIS A 84 14.24 -2.57 0.45
CA HIS A 84 14.98 -1.77 1.45
C HIS A 84 16.23 -1.09 0.88
N CYS A 85 16.44 -1.11 -0.43
CA CYS A 85 17.59 -0.42 -1.01
C CYS A 85 17.44 1.11 -0.90
N THR A 86 18.57 1.82 -0.88
CA THR A 86 18.60 3.28 -0.75
C THR A 86 17.88 4.01 -1.90
N GLU A 87 17.87 3.43 -3.10
CA GLU A 87 17.08 3.98 -4.21
C GLU A 87 15.57 3.93 -3.92
N CYS A 88 15.09 2.81 -3.38
CA CYS A 88 13.68 2.66 -3.02
C CYS A 88 13.29 3.53 -1.82
N GLN A 89 14.21 3.75 -0.87
CA GLN A 89 14.04 4.73 0.20
C GLN A 89 13.94 6.16 -0.32
N LYS A 90 14.89 6.59 -1.17
CA LYS A 90 14.87 7.91 -1.82
C LYS A 90 13.59 8.10 -2.65
N GLN A 91 13.17 7.06 -3.39
CA GLN A 91 12.01 7.10 -4.27
C GLN A 91 10.67 7.14 -3.51
N SER A 92 10.58 6.52 -2.34
CA SER A 92 9.37 6.56 -1.50
C SER A 92 9.39 7.66 -0.43
N ALA A 93 10.54 8.34 -0.25
CA ALA A 93 10.81 9.21 0.89
C ALA A 93 10.49 8.53 2.24
N SER A 94 10.77 7.22 2.35
CA SER A 94 10.41 6.39 3.50
C SER A 94 11.45 5.29 3.77
N ALA A 95 11.20 4.44 4.77
CA ALA A 95 12.10 3.36 5.20
C ALA A 95 12.35 2.30 4.12
N PHE A 96 11.41 2.14 3.18
CA PHE A 96 11.46 1.19 2.08
C PHE A 96 10.51 1.63 0.96
N GLY A 97 10.64 1.01 -0.21
CA GLY A 97 9.66 1.10 -1.30
C GLY A 97 8.85 -0.18 -1.42
N THR A 98 7.54 -0.06 -1.65
CA THR A 98 6.67 -1.21 -1.90
C THR A 98 6.33 -1.33 -3.37
N SER A 99 6.21 -2.55 -3.89
CA SER A 99 5.79 -2.77 -5.27
C SER A 99 4.92 -4.00 -5.43
N ALA A 100 3.95 -3.91 -6.31
CA ALA A 100 3.08 -4.97 -6.78
C ALA A 100 3.39 -5.23 -8.26
N ILE A 101 3.68 -6.48 -8.62
CA ILE A 101 4.02 -6.85 -9.99
C ILE A 101 2.76 -7.26 -10.73
N PHE A 102 2.46 -6.61 -11.84
CA PHE A 102 1.34 -6.95 -12.71
C PHE A 102 1.83 -7.26 -14.14
N PRO A 103 1.11 -8.09 -14.92
CA PRO A 103 1.35 -8.20 -16.36
C PRO A 103 1.28 -6.83 -17.04
N SER A 104 2.14 -6.61 -18.04
CA SER A 104 2.08 -5.38 -18.83
C SER A 104 0.86 -5.34 -19.76
N GLU A 105 0.41 -6.51 -20.21
CA GLU A 105 -0.81 -6.64 -21.01
C GLU A 105 -2.02 -6.10 -20.24
N GLY A 106 -2.86 -5.33 -20.93
CA GLY A 106 -4.01 -4.65 -20.31
C GLY A 106 -3.67 -3.39 -19.50
N MET A 107 -2.38 -3.07 -19.29
CA MET A 107 -1.95 -1.88 -18.54
C MET A 107 -0.96 -0.99 -19.30
N TRP A 108 -0.36 -1.50 -20.37
CA TRP A 108 0.64 -0.82 -21.18
C TRP A 108 0.31 -0.90 -22.68
N PRO A 109 0.44 0.20 -23.45
CA PRO A 109 0.79 1.56 -23.02
C PRO A 109 -0.32 2.20 -22.18
N PHE A 110 0.01 3.30 -21.49
CA PHE A 110 -1.00 4.06 -20.76
C PHE A 110 -2.12 4.56 -21.71
N PRO A 111 -3.38 4.61 -21.25
CA PRO A 111 -4.50 5.21 -21.99
C PRO A 111 -4.16 6.62 -22.48
N LYS A 112 -4.58 6.96 -23.71
CA LYS A 112 -4.24 8.25 -24.38
C LYS A 112 -4.51 9.47 -23.50
N HIS A 113 -5.65 9.51 -22.80
CA HIS A 113 -6.04 10.62 -21.95
C HIS A 113 -5.12 10.82 -20.73
N LEU A 114 -4.39 9.79 -20.29
CA LEU A 114 -3.45 9.88 -19.18
C LEU A 114 -2.04 10.30 -19.62
N GLN A 115 -1.66 10.05 -20.88
CA GLN A 115 -0.27 10.21 -21.35
C GLN A 115 0.27 11.63 -21.13
N GLN A 116 -0.55 12.66 -21.33
CA GLN A 116 -0.16 14.05 -21.09
C GLN A 116 0.24 14.33 -19.63
N HIS A 117 -0.36 13.63 -18.67
CA HIS A 117 -0.12 13.77 -17.24
C HIS A 117 1.01 12.86 -16.72
N ILE A 118 1.60 12.03 -17.58
CA ILE A 118 2.63 11.07 -17.21
C ILE A 118 4.01 11.60 -17.63
N GLY A 119 4.92 11.65 -16.66
CA GLY A 119 6.34 11.87 -16.87
C GLY A 119 7.08 10.54 -16.84
N MET A 120 8.22 10.49 -17.52
CA MET A 120 9.11 9.34 -17.52
C MET A 120 10.54 9.81 -17.31
N TRP A 121 11.24 9.14 -16.40
CA TRP A 121 12.69 9.21 -16.26
C TRP A 121 13.22 7.78 -16.34
N ALA A 122 14.22 7.53 -17.18
CA ALA A 122 14.90 6.24 -17.28
C ALA A 122 16.26 6.25 -16.58
N ARG A 123 16.64 5.11 -15.99
CA ARG A 123 17.96 4.90 -15.39
C ARG A 123 18.50 3.52 -15.73
N ARG A 124 19.83 3.36 -15.70
CA ARG A 124 20.47 2.05 -15.82
C ARG A 124 20.49 1.35 -14.46
N ALA A 125 20.13 0.07 -14.43
CA ALA A 125 20.32 -0.81 -13.28
C ALA A 125 21.65 -1.56 -13.41
N ASP A 126 22.17 -2.10 -12.30
CA ASP A 126 23.43 -2.89 -12.30
C ASP A 126 23.36 -4.14 -13.14
N SER A 127 22.16 -4.70 -13.28
CA SER A 127 21.92 -5.81 -14.19
C SER A 127 22.19 -5.43 -15.65
N GLY A 128 22.42 -4.15 -15.95
CA GLY A 128 22.48 -3.55 -17.27
C GLY A 128 21.12 -3.43 -17.94
N ASN A 129 20.02 -3.61 -17.20
CA ASN A 129 18.70 -3.27 -17.71
C ASN A 129 18.47 -1.76 -17.61
N THR A 130 17.57 -1.24 -18.43
CA THR A 130 17.04 0.13 -18.26
C THR A 130 15.73 0.05 -17.47
N VAL A 131 15.59 0.89 -16.45
CA VAL A 131 14.36 1.01 -15.66
C VAL A 131 13.71 2.34 -16.03
N GLU A 132 12.64 2.25 -16.82
CA GLU A 132 11.75 3.37 -17.11
C GLU A 132 10.85 3.61 -15.90
N CYS A 133 10.94 4.80 -15.31
CA CYS A 133 10.23 5.16 -14.10
C CYS A 133 9.13 6.17 -14.44
N TYR A 134 7.87 5.76 -14.34
CA TYR A 134 6.71 6.58 -14.70
C TYR A 134 6.10 7.26 -13.46
N PHE A 135 5.81 8.56 -13.56
CA PHE A 135 5.32 9.37 -12.45
C PHE A 135 4.25 10.37 -12.91
N CYS A 136 3.41 10.80 -11.98
CA CYS A 136 2.42 11.84 -12.24
C CYS A 136 3.11 13.22 -12.32
N LYS A 137 2.95 13.95 -13.43
CA LYS A 137 3.48 15.31 -13.60
C LYS A 137 2.83 16.35 -12.67
N VAL A 138 1.65 16.03 -12.12
CA VAL A 138 0.88 16.95 -11.26
C VAL A 138 1.33 16.86 -9.80
N CYS A 139 1.41 15.65 -9.23
CA CYS A 139 1.78 15.46 -7.81
C CYS A 139 3.16 14.84 -7.58
N GLY A 140 3.89 14.46 -8.63
CA GLY A 140 5.23 13.86 -8.52
C GLY A 140 5.25 12.38 -8.09
N VAL A 141 4.11 11.80 -7.69
CA VAL A 141 4.05 10.39 -7.24
C VAL A 141 4.52 9.43 -8.32
N ARG A 142 5.43 8.53 -7.92
CA ARG A 142 5.90 7.43 -8.76
C ARG A 142 4.79 6.36 -8.87
N ILE A 143 4.37 6.04 -10.09
CA ILE A 143 3.24 5.12 -10.33
C ILE A 143 3.73 3.70 -10.57
N LEU A 144 4.62 3.51 -11.54
CA LEU A 144 5.14 2.20 -11.88
C LEU A 144 6.49 2.29 -12.56
N HIS A 145 7.22 1.18 -12.56
CA HIS A 145 8.42 1.00 -13.37
C HIS A 145 8.20 -0.06 -14.44
N ARG A 146 8.78 0.17 -15.62
CA ARG A 146 8.91 -0.80 -16.70
C ARG A 146 10.39 -1.08 -16.91
N VAL A 147 10.75 -2.36 -16.96
CA VAL A 147 12.15 -2.77 -17.16
C VAL A 147 12.34 -3.13 -18.62
N ILE A 148 13.37 -2.57 -19.24
CA ILE A 148 13.83 -2.90 -20.58
C ILE A 148 15.13 -3.69 -20.44
N PHE A 149 15.18 -4.88 -21.02
CA PHE A 149 16.37 -5.73 -21.02
C PHE A 149 17.48 -5.14 -21.91
N LYS A 150 18.69 -5.69 -21.79
CA LYS A 150 19.87 -5.21 -22.54
C LYS A 150 19.67 -5.23 -24.05
N ASP A 151 18.90 -6.19 -24.55
CA ASP A 151 18.56 -6.38 -25.95
C ASP A 151 17.44 -5.45 -26.45
N GLY A 152 16.94 -4.55 -25.58
CA GLY A 152 15.86 -3.62 -25.90
C GLY A 152 14.46 -4.21 -25.71
N THR A 153 14.34 -5.50 -25.38
CA THR A 153 13.03 -6.13 -25.16
C THR A 153 12.45 -5.70 -23.81
N PRO A 154 11.16 -5.35 -23.74
CA PRO A 154 10.54 -5.02 -22.46
C PRO A 154 10.26 -6.29 -21.65
N ARG A 155 10.50 -6.24 -20.35
CA ARG A 155 9.98 -7.23 -19.41
C ARG A 155 8.44 -7.25 -19.52
N PRO A 156 7.79 -8.43 -19.61
CA PRO A 156 6.33 -8.54 -19.77
C PRO A 156 5.56 -8.27 -18.45
N SER A 157 6.13 -7.45 -17.57
CA SER A 157 5.53 -7.07 -16.30
C SER A 157 5.90 -5.64 -15.91
N LEU A 158 5.01 -5.04 -15.14
CA LEU A 158 5.14 -3.70 -14.58
C LEU A 158 5.28 -3.81 -13.07
N ALA A 159 6.21 -3.05 -12.51
CA ALA A 159 6.34 -2.91 -11.06
C ALA A 159 5.58 -1.66 -10.61
N VAL A 160 4.30 -1.83 -10.27
CA VAL A 160 3.43 -0.77 -9.75
C VAL A 160 3.79 -0.47 -8.31
N LYS A 161 3.82 0.80 -7.90
CA LYS A 161 4.13 1.18 -6.52
C LYS A 161 2.96 0.83 -5.62
N GLY A 162 3.24 0.08 -4.55
CA GLY A 162 2.19 -0.51 -3.70
C GLY A 162 1.28 0.54 -3.09
N GLY A 163 1.82 1.70 -2.69
CA GLY A 163 1.04 2.82 -2.15
C GLY A 163 0.07 3.47 -3.16
N CYS A 164 0.17 3.15 -4.46
CA CYS A 164 -0.78 3.60 -5.47
C CYS A 164 -1.91 2.58 -5.71
N VAL A 165 -1.83 1.36 -5.18
CA VAL A 165 -2.80 0.29 -5.43
C VAL A 165 -3.85 0.30 -4.31
N GLU A 166 -5.13 0.49 -4.67
CA GLU A 166 -6.23 0.45 -3.70
C GLU A 166 -6.30 -0.94 -3.03
N GLY A 167 -6.42 -0.95 -1.70
CA GLY A 167 -6.49 -2.19 -0.91
C GLY A 167 -5.16 -2.95 -0.77
N PHE A 168 -4.03 -2.36 -1.19
CA PHE A 168 -2.72 -3.01 -1.08
C PHE A 168 -2.34 -3.32 0.37
N ASN A 169 -1.92 -4.56 0.61
CA ASN A 169 -1.39 -5.02 1.88
C ASN A 169 -0.04 -5.72 1.66
N LEU A 170 0.70 -5.92 2.76
CA LEU A 170 2.03 -6.53 2.75
C LEU A 170 1.99 -8.06 2.96
N GLU A 171 0.82 -8.66 3.02
CA GLU A 171 0.70 -10.11 3.17
C GLU A 171 1.31 -10.82 1.97
N GLY A 172 2.21 -11.78 2.25
CA GLY A 172 2.98 -12.51 1.24
C GLY A 172 4.07 -11.69 0.53
N ALA A 173 4.35 -10.46 0.99
CA ALA A 173 5.39 -9.64 0.37
C ALA A 173 6.80 -10.13 0.73
N ARG A 174 7.66 -10.26 -0.28
CA ARG A 174 9.08 -10.59 -0.08
C ARG A 174 9.87 -9.34 0.29
N HIS A 175 10.58 -9.41 1.41
CA HIS A 175 11.50 -8.36 1.85
C HIS A 175 12.85 -8.59 1.17
N ILE A 176 13.29 -7.61 0.38
CA ILE A 176 14.50 -7.68 -0.44
C ILE A 176 15.42 -6.49 -0.16
N TYR A 177 16.73 -6.70 -0.38
CA TYR A 177 17.79 -5.71 -0.14
C TYR A 177 17.88 -5.24 1.33
N THR A 178 17.63 -6.15 2.28
CA THR A 178 17.46 -5.80 3.70
C THR A 178 18.72 -5.35 4.43
N ARG A 179 19.90 -5.42 3.82
CA ARG A 179 21.13 -4.83 4.39
C ARG A 179 21.05 -3.33 4.62
N SER A 180 20.19 -2.62 3.88
CA SER A 180 19.95 -1.18 4.01
C SER A 180 18.66 -0.87 4.77
N ALA A 181 18.02 -1.87 5.37
CA ALA A 181 16.76 -1.67 6.08
C ALA A 181 16.91 -0.66 7.23
N LEU A 182 15.97 0.30 7.29
CA LEU A 182 15.85 1.27 8.37
C LEU A 182 14.87 0.82 9.46
N VAL A 183 14.29 -0.37 9.29
CA VAL A 183 13.32 -1.00 10.18
C VAL A 183 13.64 -2.49 10.33
N PRO A 184 13.18 -3.15 11.41
CA PRO A 184 13.28 -4.61 11.52
C PRO A 184 12.66 -5.31 10.31
N VAL A 185 13.27 -6.42 9.89
CA VAL A 185 12.80 -7.25 8.76
C VAL A 185 12.52 -8.67 9.23
N PRO A 186 11.55 -9.37 8.63
CA PRO A 186 11.26 -10.77 8.96
C PRO A 186 12.48 -11.68 8.77
N GLU A 187 12.55 -12.76 9.54
CA GLU A 187 13.54 -13.81 9.31
C GLU A 187 13.37 -14.42 7.91
N GLY A 188 14.47 -14.84 7.28
CA GLY A 188 14.46 -15.34 5.90
C GLY A 188 14.33 -14.26 4.82
N SER A 189 14.26 -12.98 5.19
CA SER A 189 14.32 -11.87 4.22
C SER A 189 15.62 -11.89 3.43
N GLU A 190 15.57 -11.45 2.17
CA GLU A 190 16.72 -11.49 1.27
C GLU A 190 17.64 -10.28 1.47
N PRO A 191 18.85 -10.46 2.00
CA PRO A 191 19.76 -9.35 2.28
C PRO A 191 20.43 -8.76 1.04
N GLY A 192 19.99 -9.06 -0.20
CA GLY A 192 20.57 -8.68 -1.50
C GLY A 192 21.10 -7.23 -1.65
N ALA A 193 21.85 -6.92 -2.73
CA ALA A 193 22.88 -5.84 -2.88
C ALA A 193 23.02 -4.65 -1.86
N PRO A 194 24.26 -4.24 -1.48
CA PRO A 194 24.61 -3.50 -0.24
C PRO A 194 24.63 -1.95 -0.28
N ARG A 195 25.16 -1.39 0.83
CA ARG A 195 24.96 -0.06 1.48
C ARG A 195 25.57 1.13 0.73
N VAL A 196 24.72 1.98 0.15
CA VAL A 196 25.02 3.29 -0.49
C VAL A 196 25.74 3.20 -1.85
N LYS A 197 25.01 3.62 -2.90
CA LYS A 197 25.58 4.24 -4.09
C LYS A 197 25.39 5.76 -3.99
N PRO A 198 26.32 6.59 -4.52
CA PRO A 198 26.21 8.05 -4.54
C PRO A 198 24.81 8.52 -4.98
#